data_AF-A0A432SP59-F1
#
_entry.id   AF-A0A432SP59-F1
#
_cell.length_a   1.000
_cell.length_b   1.000
_cell.length_c   1.000
_cell.angle_alpha   90.00
_cell.angle_beta   90.00
_cell.angle_gamma   90.00
#
_symmetry.space_group_name_H-M   'P 1'
#
loop_
_entity.id
_entity.type
_entity.pdbx_description
1 polymer ?
#
loop_
_entity_poly.entity_id
_entity_poly.type
_entity_poly.pdbx_seq_one_letter_code
_entity_poly.pdbx_strand_id
1 'polypeptide(L)'
;MKKSILISILLVEILFGDVEIVDSIPLTQHDLEVLSSSNRVVNERVDRSTLPMQTQTPNKEFVESDTKIDENEIQPTSPNTKTHWVNTMANNAHAITIKSILKGMLNGLQYNSEGVENLKSKNSVKNFYNSLGYSTFWISTDYSINPNIFQMIEALKRAPSEGLSPKKYHIDELNSILELLKNSQSLDKNSRNIAIAQMDIYLSDAFLTMAKDLYEGEIDMHRFKEILREKAKESDIHYSWDLPIKSNDYVSLLKSMQNSSNFQEKLFGLSNSNNMLDTLKSAYKRYYDIKLQGAWPSIPRGRTLKVGSVDKNRVPLLARRLYLSGDFYEPDFIGQKMTKELSNALKHFQGRMGKWESGRLDERTRRLLNIPVEDRLRTIALNISRLRADIGDFGKEYIIVNIPDFRMNFVQDNQNVLDMRVVVGRRKNPTPIFSSKMKYFEINPYWTVPDSIVKKEMLHRIQEDPDYLSSRKFKMYKTWKNNAKPVDAFDIDWWQFSDDSDLPFRFVKEPGSGNPLGFVKFMFPNDHAVYMHDTNEKKYFRSPVRAYSHGCIRLQKPQELLEYLTQNYTTQSVDEIEKARESRKNQSFKLDRYIPVHIRYWTAWVNGDGGVSFRNDIYGYDKIQKELMKR
;
A
#
# COMPACT_ATOMS: atom_id res chain seq x y z
N MET A 1 -4.77 -4.43 -37.76
CA MET A 1 -4.45 -5.60 -36.91
C MET A 1 -3.70 -6.72 -37.65
N LYS A 2 -4.09 -7.18 -38.85
CA LYS A 2 -3.35 -8.24 -39.58
C LYS A 2 -1.96 -7.84 -40.12
N LYS A 3 -1.68 -6.55 -40.37
CA LYS A 3 -0.35 -6.07 -40.83
C LYS A 3 0.74 -6.03 -39.75
N SER A 4 0.38 -5.84 -38.47
CA SER A 4 1.37 -5.75 -37.38
C SER A 4 1.90 -7.12 -36.94
N ILE A 5 1.07 -8.17 -37.08
CA ILE A 5 1.47 -9.56 -36.81
C ILE A 5 2.39 -10.08 -37.92
N LEU A 6 2.16 -9.68 -39.17
CA LEU A 6 3.05 -10.05 -40.28
C LEU A 6 4.45 -9.44 -40.14
N ILE A 7 4.57 -8.21 -39.62
CA ILE A 7 5.87 -7.55 -39.38
C ILE A 7 6.62 -8.22 -38.22
N SER A 8 5.91 -8.71 -37.19
CA SER A 8 6.52 -9.49 -36.11
C SER A 8 6.99 -10.89 -36.55
N ILE A 9 6.34 -11.50 -37.54
CA ILE A 9 6.74 -12.80 -38.12
C ILE A 9 7.90 -12.61 -39.11
N LEU A 10 7.91 -11.54 -39.91
CA LEU A 10 9.02 -11.25 -40.84
C LEU A 10 10.35 -10.97 -40.13
N LEU A 11 10.29 -10.38 -38.92
CA LEU A 11 11.47 -10.15 -38.08
C LEU A 11 12.05 -11.43 -37.46
N VAL A 12 11.27 -12.51 -37.40
CA VAL A 12 11.73 -13.82 -36.90
C VAL A 12 12.45 -14.62 -37.99
N GLU A 13 12.05 -14.47 -39.27
CA GLU A 13 12.65 -15.21 -40.39
C GLU A 13 13.93 -14.56 -40.96
N ILE A 14 14.09 -13.23 -40.86
CA ILE A 14 15.32 -12.54 -41.30
C ILE A 14 16.50 -12.76 -40.32
N LEU A 15 16.25 -13.27 -39.11
CA LEU A 15 17.27 -13.47 -38.07
C LEU A 15 17.92 -14.87 -38.06
N PHE A 16 17.46 -15.83 -38.89
CA PHE A 16 17.93 -17.23 -38.81
C PHE A 16 18.03 -18.03 -40.13
N GLY A 17 18.10 -17.42 -41.31
CA GLY A 17 18.27 -18.17 -42.57
C GLY A 17 19.09 -17.46 -43.64
N ASP A 18 20.09 -18.16 -44.20
CA ASP A 18 20.78 -17.79 -45.43
C ASP A 18 19.81 -17.86 -46.62
N VAL A 19 19.49 -16.72 -47.24
CA VAL A 19 18.84 -16.66 -48.55
C VAL A 19 19.51 -15.58 -49.39
N GLU A 20 19.98 -15.97 -50.58
CA GLU A 20 20.45 -15.06 -51.62
C GLU A 20 19.31 -14.12 -52.06
N ILE A 21 19.58 -12.81 -51.99
CA ILE A 21 18.66 -11.77 -52.45
C ILE A 21 18.70 -11.75 -53.99
N VAL A 22 17.59 -12.12 -54.63
CA VAL A 22 17.33 -11.78 -56.03
C VAL A 22 16.20 -10.77 -56.11
N ASP A 23 16.57 -9.63 -56.70
CA ASP A 23 15.79 -8.51 -57.24
C ASP A 23 15.02 -7.53 -56.33
N SER A 24 15.26 -6.28 -56.70
CA SER A 24 15.08 -5.01 -56.00
C SER A 24 13.66 -4.43 -56.01
N ILE A 25 13.26 -3.80 -54.91
CA ILE A 25 12.17 -2.81 -54.88
C ILE A 25 12.80 -1.43 -54.64
N PRO A 26 12.53 -0.40 -55.47
CA PRO A 26 13.13 0.92 -55.29
C PRO A 26 12.43 1.72 -54.19
N LEU A 27 13.21 2.29 -53.28
CA LEU A 27 12.75 3.28 -52.29
C LEU A 27 12.58 4.65 -52.96
N THR A 28 11.61 5.43 -52.48
CA THR A 28 11.30 6.75 -53.05
C THR A 28 12.14 7.84 -52.38
N GLN A 29 12.30 8.98 -53.06
CA GLN A 29 13.10 10.13 -52.58
C GLN A 29 12.61 10.70 -51.23
N HIS A 30 11.36 10.42 -50.85
CA HIS A 30 10.79 10.75 -49.54
C HIS A 30 11.40 9.93 -48.38
N ASP A 31 11.80 8.68 -48.65
CA ASP A 31 12.37 7.76 -47.65
C ASP A 31 13.81 8.15 -47.27
N LEU A 32 14.52 8.85 -48.17
CA LEU A 32 15.90 9.33 -47.97
C LEU A 32 15.95 10.62 -47.12
N GLU A 33 14.92 11.47 -47.18
CA GLU A 33 14.88 12.73 -46.43
C GLU A 33 14.62 12.51 -44.92
N VAL A 34 13.84 11.50 -44.56
CA VAL A 34 13.51 11.17 -43.16
C VAL A 34 14.72 10.67 -42.37
N LEU A 35 15.68 10.00 -43.03
CA LEU A 35 16.88 9.45 -42.38
C LEU A 35 18.00 10.49 -42.14
N SER A 36 17.92 11.67 -42.77
CA SER A 36 18.97 12.70 -42.71
C SER A 36 18.82 13.72 -41.56
N SER A 37 17.70 13.72 -40.85
CA SER A 37 17.36 14.77 -39.85
C SER A 37 17.77 14.45 -38.41
N SER A 38 18.39 13.29 -38.14
CA SER A 38 18.72 12.84 -36.78
C SER A 38 20.17 12.41 -36.65
N ASN A 39 21.13 13.31 -36.88
CA ASN A 39 22.51 13.18 -36.40
C ASN A 39 23.27 14.51 -36.49
N ARG A 40 23.32 15.25 -35.38
CA ARG A 40 24.32 16.32 -35.16
C ARG A 40 25.20 15.91 -33.98
N VAL A 41 26.38 15.40 -34.31
CA VAL A 41 27.50 15.18 -33.39
C VAL A 41 28.38 16.43 -33.40
N VAL A 42 28.69 16.95 -32.21
CA VAL A 42 29.73 17.97 -32.00
C VAL A 42 31.06 17.24 -31.76
N ASN A 43 32.05 17.52 -32.61
CA ASN A 43 33.43 17.06 -32.47
C ASN A 43 34.23 18.09 -31.65
N GLU A 44 34.90 17.67 -30.58
CA GLU A 44 36.07 18.36 -30.04
C GLU A 44 37.25 17.39 -29.88
N ARG A 45 38.37 17.77 -30.49
CA ARG A 45 39.70 17.16 -30.40
C ARG A 45 40.42 17.66 -29.16
N VAL A 46 41.08 16.78 -28.41
CA VAL A 46 42.33 17.12 -27.70
C VAL A 46 43.28 15.91 -27.77
N ASP A 47 44.53 16.20 -28.11
CA ASP A 47 45.68 15.30 -28.15
C ASP A 47 46.71 15.72 -27.09
N ARG A 48 47.61 14.77 -26.74
CA ARG A 48 48.92 14.86 -26.05
C ARG A 48 49.04 14.31 -24.63
N SER A 49 49.52 13.06 -24.60
CA SER A 49 50.73 12.56 -23.92
C SER A 49 51.30 13.28 -22.67
N THR A 50 51.53 12.50 -21.60
CA THR A 50 52.80 12.43 -20.81
C THR A 50 52.79 11.29 -19.77
N LEU A 51 53.94 10.61 -19.67
CA LEU A 51 54.40 9.46 -18.85
C LEU A 51 54.54 9.76 -17.32
N PRO A 52 55.06 8.88 -16.40
CA PRO A 52 55.73 7.57 -16.56
C PRO A 52 55.40 6.43 -15.54
N MET A 53 55.98 5.25 -15.86
CA MET A 53 56.28 4.08 -15.03
C MET A 53 56.97 4.36 -13.69
N GLN A 54 56.75 3.48 -12.71
CA GLN A 54 57.77 3.09 -11.72
C GLN A 54 57.76 1.58 -11.47
N THR A 55 58.95 1.03 -11.33
CA THR A 55 59.35 -0.38 -11.26
C THR A 55 59.87 -0.75 -9.86
N GLN A 56 59.86 -2.07 -9.60
CA GLN A 56 60.79 -2.86 -8.77
C GLN A 56 60.47 -3.22 -7.31
N THR A 57 60.67 -4.52 -7.09
CA THR A 57 60.67 -5.49 -5.96
C THR A 57 61.87 -5.27 -4.99
N PRO A 58 62.33 -6.16 -4.05
CA PRO A 58 62.01 -7.59 -3.81
C PRO A 58 62.08 -8.18 -2.36
N ASN A 59 61.71 -9.47 -2.29
CA ASN A 59 62.26 -10.63 -1.52
C ASN A 59 62.31 -10.70 0.01
N LYS A 60 61.89 -11.88 0.51
CA LYS A 60 62.56 -12.86 1.43
C LYS A 60 61.49 -13.69 2.15
N GLU A 61 61.64 -14.94 2.57
CA GLU A 61 62.62 -16.03 2.45
C GLU A 61 61.90 -17.31 2.96
N PHE A 62 62.41 -18.48 2.56
CA PHE A 62 62.02 -19.85 2.91
C PHE A 62 62.07 -20.18 4.42
N VAL A 63 61.17 -21.06 4.88
CA VAL A 63 61.46 -22.13 5.88
C VAL A 63 60.58 -23.37 5.59
N GLU A 64 61.24 -24.50 5.32
CA GLU A 64 60.68 -25.86 5.36
C GLU A 64 60.62 -26.37 6.80
N SER A 65 59.57 -27.13 7.16
CA SER A 65 59.69 -28.18 8.16
C SER A 65 58.59 -29.23 7.99
N ASP A 66 59.02 -30.46 7.73
CA ASP A 66 58.26 -31.70 7.83
C ASP A 66 57.64 -31.88 9.22
N THR A 67 56.37 -32.31 9.29
CA THR A 67 55.97 -33.34 10.27
C THR A 67 54.64 -34.02 9.92
N LYS A 68 54.73 -35.35 9.99
CA LYS A 68 53.77 -36.45 10.05
C LYS A 68 52.31 -36.16 10.46
N ILE A 69 51.46 -36.94 9.79
CA ILE A 69 50.07 -37.31 10.06
C ILE A 69 49.92 -37.88 11.49
N ASP A 70 48.90 -37.39 12.22
CA ASP A 70 48.21 -38.20 13.24
C ASP A 70 46.70 -37.90 13.18
N GLU A 71 45.92 -38.96 13.26
CA GLU A 71 44.46 -38.97 13.11
C GLU A 71 43.78 -38.72 14.47
N ASN A 72 42.56 -38.18 14.41
CA ASN A 72 41.60 -37.96 15.51
C ASN A 72 41.60 -36.57 16.17
N GLU A 73 40.78 -35.66 15.62
CA GLU A 73 39.70 -35.03 16.41
C GLU A 73 38.70 -34.32 15.50
N ILE A 74 37.44 -34.77 15.58
CA ILE A 74 36.28 -34.16 14.90
C ILE A 74 35.64 -33.17 15.88
N GLN A 75 35.78 -31.87 15.63
CA GLN A 75 34.84 -30.83 16.05
C GLN A 75 34.75 -29.72 14.96
N PRO A 76 33.56 -29.15 14.71
CA PRO A 76 33.27 -28.45 13.46
C PRO A 76 33.61 -26.96 13.55
N THR A 77 34.53 -26.49 12.70
CA THR A 77 34.71 -25.05 12.47
C THR A 77 34.92 -24.75 10.97
N SER A 78 34.31 -23.65 10.52
CA SER A 78 34.36 -23.02 9.19
C SER A 78 33.25 -23.35 8.16
N PRO A 79 32.45 -22.36 7.71
CA PRO A 79 31.41 -22.50 6.67
C PRO A 79 31.90 -22.64 5.23
N ASN A 80 33.20 -22.79 4.97
CA ASN A 80 33.76 -22.50 3.63
C ASN A 80 34.06 -23.71 2.72
N THR A 81 33.54 -24.90 3.02
CA THR A 81 33.81 -26.11 2.22
C THR A 81 32.77 -26.44 1.14
N LYS A 82 31.68 -25.66 1.01
CA LYS A 82 30.65 -25.91 -0.02
C LYS A 82 30.98 -25.36 -1.42
N THR A 83 31.96 -24.46 -1.54
CA THR A 83 32.34 -23.84 -2.82
C THR A 83 33.47 -24.58 -3.54
N HIS A 84 34.20 -25.48 -2.88
CA HIS A 84 35.38 -26.12 -3.48
C HIS A 84 35.05 -27.32 -4.38
N TRP A 85 33.94 -28.03 -4.14
CA TRP A 85 33.56 -29.21 -4.94
C TRP A 85 33.01 -28.89 -6.33
N VAL A 86 32.62 -27.64 -6.60
CA VAL A 86 32.06 -27.23 -7.91
C VAL A 86 33.14 -26.72 -8.86
N ASN A 87 34.23 -26.15 -8.36
CA ASN A 87 35.31 -25.62 -9.21
C ASN A 87 36.22 -26.73 -9.77
N THR A 88 36.31 -27.90 -9.13
CA THR A 88 37.14 -29.01 -9.61
C THR A 88 36.48 -29.90 -10.67
N MET A 89 35.16 -29.76 -10.91
CA MET A 89 34.48 -30.45 -12.02
C MET A 89 34.38 -29.61 -13.30
N ALA A 90 34.70 -28.30 -13.25
CA ALA A 90 34.68 -27.44 -14.43
C ALA A 90 35.72 -27.83 -15.50
N ASN A 91 36.75 -28.60 -15.11
CA ASN A 91 37.82 -29.04 -16.02
C ASN A 91 37.69 -30.49 -16.54
N ASN A 92 36.63 -31.22 -16.17
CA ASN A 92 36.39 -32.59 -16.65
C ASN A 92 35.11 -32.67 -17.50
N ALA A 93 35.24 -32.42 -18.80
CA ALA A 93 34.54 -32.97 -19.97
C ALA A 93 33.04 -33.40 -19.94
N HIS A 94 32.23 -33.10 -18.92
CA HIS A 94 30.79 -33.39 -18.90
C HIS A 94 30.01 -32.11 -18.72
N ALA A 95 29.27 -31.70 -19.76
CA ALA A 95 28.43 -30.50 -19.73
C ALA A 95 27.43 -30.60 -18.56
N ILE A 96 27.42 -29.59 -17.68
CA ILE A 96 26.45 -29.53 -16.59
C ILE A 96 25.07 -29.31 -17.23
N THR A 97 24.14 -30.22 -16.96
CA THR A 97 22.78 -30.11 -17.53
C THR A 97 22.02 -28.95 -16.89
N ILE A 98 21.13 -28.31 -17.64
CA ILE A 98 20.24 -27.26 -17.12
C ILE A 98 19.46 -27.77 -15.89
N LYS A 99 19.02 -29.03 -15.93
CA LYS A 99 18.34 -29.71 -14.81
C LYS A 99 19.16 -29.71 -13.52
N SER A 100 20.44 -30.07 -13.59
CA SER A 100 21.33 -30.03 -12.42
C SER A 100 21.56 -28.60 -11.92
N ILE A 101 21.67 -27.62 -12.84
CA ILE A 101 21.85 -26.21 -12.47
C ILE A 101 20.61 -25.67 -11.77
N LEU A 102 19.41 -25.89 -12.32
CA LEU A 102 18.14 -25.50 -11.70
C LEU A 102 18.01 -26.06 -10.28
N LYS A 103 18.26 -27.37 -10.12
CA LYS A 103 18.25 -28.01 -8.80
C LYS A 103 19.30 -27.41 -7.87
N GLY A 104 20.51 -27.15 -8.36
CA GLY A 104 21.58 -26.56 -7.58
C GLY A 104 21.26 -25.14 -7.10
N MET A 105 20.90 -24.25 -8.02
CA MET A 105 20.56 -22.85 -7.75
C MET A 105 19.39 -22.71 -6.76
N LEU A 106 18.33 -23.50 -6.92
CA LEU A 106 17.18 -23.50 -6.00
C LEU A 106 17.51 -24.09 -4.61
N ASN A 107 18.63 -24.78 -4.47
CA ASN A 107 19.20 -25.21 -3.18
C ASN A 107 20.35 -24.31 -2.69
N GLY A 108 20.61 -23.18 -3.36
CA GLY A 108 21.58 -22.17 -2.96
C GLY A 108 23.00 -22.37 -3.49
N LEU A 109 23.21 -23.23 -4.49
CA LEU A 109 24.50 -23.31 -5.18
C LEU A 109 24.66 -22.13 -6.15
N GLN A 110 25.90 -21.67 -6.29
CA GLN A 110 26.33 -20.73 -7.33
C GLN A 110 27.21 -21.47 -8.35
N TYR A 111 27.18 -21.01 -9.60
CA TYR A 111 27.95 -21.55 -10.72
C TYR A 111 28.70 -20.37 -11.36
N ASN A 112 30.03 -20.40 -11.41
CA ASN A 112 30.86 -19.26 -11.87
C ASN A 112 30.60 -17.94 -11.10
N SER A 113 30.28 -18.02 -9.82
CA SER A 113 29.80 -16.88 -8.99
C SER A 113 28.44 -16.31 -9.42
N GLU A 114 27.79 -16.94 -10.40
CA GLU A 114 26.44 -16.62 -10.84
C GLU A 114 25.44 -17.53 -10.10
N GLY A 115 24.49 -16.92 -9.40
CA GLY A 115 23.43 -17.60 -8.69
C GLY A 115 22.08 -16.94 -8.96
N VAL A 116 21.07 -17.36 -8.20
CA VAL A 116 19.80 -16.64 -8.13
C VAL A 116 19.68 -16.04 -6.74
N GLU A 117 19.49 -14.72 -6.70
CA GLU A 117 19.40 -13.95 -5.48
C GLU A 117 18.03 -13.28 -5.37
N ASN A 118 17.66 -12.89 -4.14
CA ASN A 118 16.48 -12.06 -3.87
C ASN A 118 15.13 -12.59 -4.39
N LEU A 119 15.00 -13.91 -4.59
CA LEU A 119 13.73 -14.56 -4.97
C LEU A 119 12.63 -14.27 -3.96
N LYS A 120 11.58 -13.57 -4.38
CA LYS A 120 10.45 -13.15 -3.53
C LYS A 120 9.50 -14.29 -3.22
N SER A 121 9.39 -15.24 -4.13
CA SER A 121 8.56 -16.44 -4.06
C SER A 121 9.39 -17.72 -3.96
N LYS A 122 10.59 -17.65 -3.34
CA LYS A 122 11.58 -18.75 -3.28
C LYS A 122 11.01 -20.14 -3.04
N ASN A 123 10.17 -20.32 -2.01
CA ASN A 123 9.61 -21.63 -1.68
C ASN A 123 8.63 -22.12 -2.75
N SER A 124 7.78 -21.23 -3.27
CA SER A 124 6.83 -21.56 -4.35
C SER A 124 7.56 -21.93 -5.64
N VAL A 125 8.62 -21.18 -6.00
CA VAL A 125 9.48 -21.48 -7.16
C VAL A 125 10.16 -22.83 -6.98
N LYS A 126 10.78 -23.09 -5.81
CA LYS A 126 11.43 -24.36 -5.53
C LYS A 126 10.46 -25.55 -5.64
N ASN A 127 9.28 -25.44 -5.05
CA ASN A 127 8.26 -26.48 -5.11
C ASN A 127 7.73 -26.70 -6.53
N PHE A 128 7.56 -25.61 -7.29
CA PHE A 128 7.16 -25.65 -8.69
C PHE A 128 8.15 -26.45 -9.54
N TYR A 129 9.43 -26.10 -9.52
CA TYR A 129 10.46 -26.83 -10.29
C TYR A 129 10.66 -28.25 -9.80
N ASN A 130 10.53 -28.51 -8.51
CA ASN A 130 10.54 -29.88 -7.99
C ASN A 130 9.40 -30.72 -8.60
N SER A 131 8.21 -30.14 -8.77
CA SER A 131 7.07 -30.80 -9.42
C SER A 131 7.28 -31.07 -10.93
N LEU A 132 8.16 -30.31 -11.57
CA LEU A 132 8.56 -30.50 -12.97
C LEU A 132 9.78 -31.44 -13.11
N GLY A 133 10.27 -32.04 -12.01
CA GLY A 133 11.52 -32.81 -12.03
C GLY A 133 12.74 -31.97 -12.45
N TYR A 134 12.69 -30.67 -12.18
CA TYR A 134 13.67 -29.65 -12.57
C TYR A 134 13.89 -29.52 -14.09
N SER A 135 12.86 -29.74 -14.91
CA SER A 135 12.87 -29.27 -16.30
C SER A 135 12.59 -27.77 -16.38
N THR A 136 13.02 -27.13 -17.46
CA THR A 136 12.65 -25.73 -17.77
C THR A 136 11.15 -25.60 -18.02
N PHE A 137 10.60 -24.42 -17.74
CA PHE A 137 9.19 -24.09 -17.98
C PHE A 137 9.02 -23.05 -19.10
N TRP A 138 9.87 -22.02 -19.14
CA TRP A 138 9.77 -20.92 -20.09
C TRP A 138 10.59 -21.16 -21.35
N ILE A 139 11.69 -21.91 -21.25
CA ILE A 139 12.61 -22.16 -22.35
C ILE A 139 12.51 -23.62 -22.78
N SER A 140 12.33 -23.87 -24.08
CA SER A 140 12.25 -25.21 -24.64
C SER A 140 13.61 -25.92 -24.66
N THR A 141 13.62 -27.25 -24.74
CA THR A 141 14.84 -28.07 -24.74
C THR A 141 15.72 -27.88 -25.98
N ASP A 142 15.16 -27.37 -27.08
CA ASP A 142 15.85 -26.98 -28.31
C ASP A 142 16.37 -25.53 -28.27
N TYR A 143 16.30 -24.88 -27.11
CA TYR A 143 16.64 -23.47 -26.88
C TYR A 143 15.73 -22.46 -27.60
N SER A 144 14.60 -22.91 -28.17
CA SER A 144 13.61 -21.98 -28.71
C SER A 144 13.00 -21.14 -27.58
N ILE A 145 12.96 -19.83 -27.79
CA ILE A 145 12.41 -18.86 -26.84
C ILE A 145 10.88 -18.92 -26.96
N ASN A 146 10.20 -19.33 -25.89
CA ASN A 146 8.74 -19.30 -25.84
C ASN A 146 8.25 -17.83 -25.97
N PRO A 147 7.27 -17.52 -26.84
CA PRO A 147 6.68 -16.18 -26.95
C PRO A 147 6.22 -15.58 -25.61
N ASN A 148 5.86 -16.42 -24.64
CA ASN A 148 5.45 -16.01 -23.30
C ASN A 148 6.55 -15.30 -22.51
N ILE A 149 7.83 -15.54 -22.82
CA ILE A 149 8.95 -14.79 -22.23
C ILE A 149 8.80 -13.30 -22.55
N PHE A 150 8.60 -12.97 -23.83
CA PHE A 150 8.42 -11.58 -24.25
C PHE A 150 7.14 -10.99 -23.67
N GLN A 151 6.04 -11.77 -23.60
CA GLN A 151 4.81 -11.33 -22.95
C GLN A 151 5.01 -10.98 -21.48
N MET A 152 5.81 -11.78 -20.77
CA MET A 152 6.15 -11.55 -19.37
C MET A 152 7.03 -10.30 -19.21
N ILE A 153 8.07 -10.13 -20.02
CA ILE A 153 8.94 -8.94 -19.99
C ILE A 153 8.14 -7.66 -20.27
N GLU A 154 7.23 -7.68 -21.25
CA GLU A 154 6.34 -6.55 -21.51
C GLU A 154 5.37 -6.29 -20.36
N ALA A 155 4.89 -7.34 -19.68
CA ALA A 155 4.08 -7.19 -18.47
C ALA A 155 4.87 -6.50 -17.33
N LEU A 156 6.15 -6.86 -17.16
CA LEU A 156 7.02 -6.23 -16.16
C LEU A 156 7.29 -4.75 -16.47
N LYS A 157 7.49 -4.39 -17.74
CA LYS A 157 7.61 -2.98 -18.16
C LYS A 157 6.33 -2.19 -17.88
N ARG A 158 5.17 -2.85 -17.97
CA ARG A 158 3.85 -2.26 -17.66
C ARG A 158 3.57 -2.14 -16.15
N ALA A 159 4.34 -2.79 -15.27
CA ALA A 159 4.11 -2.78 -13.82
C ALA A 159 3.79 -1.38 -13.19
N PRO A 160 4.39 -0.25 -13.62
CA PRO A 160 4.05 1.06 -13.07
C PRO A 160 2.60 1.49 -13.35
N SER A 161 1.98 1.03 -14.44
CA SER A 161 0.56 1.29 -14.70
C SER A 161 -0.36 0.55 -13.72
N GLU A 162 0.15 -0.48 -13.06
CA GLU A 162 -0.56 -1.25 -12.03
C GLU A 162 -0.17 -0.81 -10.61
N GLY A 163 0.56 0.30 -10.45
CA GLY A 163 1.01 0.74 -9.14
C GLY A 163 2.17 -0.05 -8.54
N LEU A 164 2.87 -0.83 -9.37
CA LEU A 164 3.95 -1.74 -8.96
C LEU A 164 5.30 -1.26 -9.48
N SER A 165 6.38 -1.58 -8.77
CA SER A 165 7.75 -1.25 -9.17
C SER A 165 8.37 -2.37 -10.00
N PRO A 166 8.77 -2.15 -11.27
CA PRO A 166 9.37 -3.18 -12.13
C PRO A 166 10.57 -3.89 -11.51
N LYS A 167 11.41 -3.15 -10.77
CA LYS A 167 12.61 -3.67 -10.10
C LYS A 167 12.32 -4.77 -9.08
N LYS A 168 11.10 -4.88 -8.57
CA LYS A 168 10.71 -5.96 -7.64
C LYS A 168 10.69 -7.32 -8.34
N TYR A 169 10.57 -7.33 -9.67
CA TYR A 169 10.32 -8.52 -10.49
C TYR A 169 11.51 -8.84 -11.42
N HIS A 170 12.73 -8.56 -10.97
CA HIS A 170 13.98 -8.95 -11.65
C HIS A 170 14.15 -8.42 -13.08
N ILE A 171 13.52 -7.29 -13.43
CA ILE A 171 13.55 -6.77 -14.81
C ILE A 171 14.97 -6.39 -15.26
N ASP A 172 15.82 -5.92 -14.34
CA ASP A 172 17.19 -5.51 -14.64
C ASP A 172 18.02 -6.78 -14.95
N GLU A 173 17.93 -7.81 -14.10
CA GLU A 173 18.57 -9.12 -14.26
C GLU A 173 18.11 -9.84 -15.53
N LEU A 174 16.79 -9.85 -15.80
CA LEU A 174 16.22 -10.49 -16.98
C LEU A 174 16.68 -9.84 -18.28
N ASN A 175 16.79 -8.50 -18.33
CA ASN A 175 17.31 -7.80 -19.51
C ASN A 175 18.79 -8.12 -19.74
N SER A 176 19.61 -8.15 -18.69
CA SER A 176 21.03 -8.54 -18.81
C SER A 176 21.20 -9.96 -19.33
N ILE A 177 20.40 -10.91 -18.83
CA ILE A 177 20.45 -12.30 -19.32
C ILE A 177 19.97 -12.39 -20.77
N LEU A 178 18.92 -11.64 -21.16
CA LEU A 178 18.44 -11.59 -22.53
C LEU A 178 19.49 -11.04 -23.51
N GLU A 179 20.22 -9.99 -23.14
CA GLU A 179 21.31 -9.44 -23.95
C GLU A 179 22.45 -10.45 -24.10
N LEU A 180 22.83 -11.12 -23.02
CA LEU A 180 23.85 -12.17 -23.02
C LEU A 180 23.47 -13.33 -23.96
N LEU A 181 22.22 -13.80 -23.88
CA LEU A 181 21.73 -14.89 -24.75
C LEU A 181 21.58 -14.49 -26.23
N LYS A 182 21.31 -13.20 -26.53
CA LYS A 182 21.25 -12.69 -27.91
C LYS A 182 22.62 -12.63 -28.57
N ASN A 183 23.66 -12.24 -27.83
CA ASN A 183 25.02 -12.08 -28.35
C ASN A 183 25.82 -13.41 -28.35
N SER A 184 25.12 -14.55 -28.42
CA SER A 184 25.59 -15.88 -28.00
C SER A 184 26.56 -16.61 -28.94
N GLN A 185 27.10 -15.95 -29.97
CA GLN A 185 28.11 -16.55 -30.85
C GLN A 185 29.42 -16.91 -30.10
N SER A 186 29.67 -16.33 -28.92
CA SER A 186 30.88 -16.58 -28.10
C SER A 186 30.65 -17.31 -26.78
N LEU A 187 29.41 -17.64 -26.41
CA LEU A 187 29.12 -18.30 -25.12
C LEU A 187 29.39 -19.80 -25.20
N ASP A 188 30.21 -20.31 -24.28
CA ASP A 188 30.36 -21.75 -24.09
C ASP A 188 29.04 -22.38 -23.59
N LYS A 189 28.93 -23.70 -23.78
CA LYS A 189 27.72 -24.46 -23.47
C LYS A 189 27.31 -24.37 -21.99
N ASN A 190 28.25 -24.32 -21.05
CA ASN A 190 27.94 -24.27 -19.63
C ASN A 190 27.41 -22.88 -19.26
N SER A 191 28.08 -21.81 -19.71
CA SER A 191 27.62 -20.42 -19.48
C SER A 191 26.23 -20.18 -20.08
N ARG A 192 25.95 -20.73 -21.27
CA ARG A 192 24.60 -20.70 -21.86
C ARG A 192 23.56 -21.42 -20.98
N ASN A 193 23.89 -22.62 -20.48
CA ASN A 193 22.99 -23.38 -19.61
C ASN A 193 22.72 -22.67 -18.27
N ILE A 194 23.72 -21.99 -17.71
CA ILE A 194 23.60 -21.19 -16.48
C ILE A 194 22.61 -20.03 -16.71
N ALA A 195 22.83 -19.26 -17.77
CA ALA A 195 21.97 -18.12 -18.13
C ALA A 195 20.50 -18.55 -18.35
N ILE A 196 20.28 -19.67 -19.05
CA ILE A 196 18.94 -20.25 -19.25
C ILE A 196 18.28 -20.61 -17.91
N ALA A 197 19.01 -21.29 -17.02
CA ALA A 197 18.49 -21.68 -15.72
C ALA A 197 18.11 -20.45 -14.86
N GLN A 198 18.95 -19.42 -14.85
CA GLN A 198 18.66 -18.16 -14.14
C GLN A 198 17.42 -17.49 -14.70
N MET A 199 17.34 -17.36 -16.02
CA MET A 199 16.20 -16.74 -16.69
C MET A 199 14.89 -17.46 -16.36
N ASP A 200 14.88 -18.79 -16.43
CA ASP A 200 13.71 -19.62 -16.14
C ASP A 200 13.24 -19.40 -14.68
N ILE A 201 14.18 -19.40 -13.72
CA ILE A 201 13.90 -19.14 -12.30
C ILE A 201 13.37 -17.72 -12.07
N TYR A 202 14.03 -16.70 -12.63
CA TYR A 202 13.65 -15.30 -12.44
C TYR A 202 12.28 -14.98 -13.06
N LEU A 203 11.97 -15.51 -14.24
CA LEU A 203 10.64 -15.37 -14.84
C LEU A 203 9.55 -16.02 -13.99
N SER A 204 9.82 -17.21 -13.45
CA SER A 204 8.89 -17.90 -12.57
C SER A 204 8.67 -17.13 -11.26
N ASP A 205 9.73 -16.63 -10.63
CA ASP A 205 9.63 -15.80 -9.43
C ASP A 205 8.89 -14.48 -9.69
N ALA A 206 9.21 -13.81 -10.79
CA ALA A 206 8.56 -12.58 -11.23
C ALA A 206 7.06 -12.80 -11.44
N PHE A 207 6.66 -13.88 -12.13
CA PHE A 207 5.26 -14.19 -12.38
C PHE A 207 4.51 -14.45 -11.08
N LEU A 208 5.00 -15.36 -10.24
CA LEU A 208 4.34 -15.74 -8.99
C LEU A 208 4.18 -14.53 -8.06
N THR A 209 5.22 -13.71 -7.97
CA THR A 209 5.21 -12.51 -7.13
C THR A 209 4.27 -11.43 -7.68
N MET A 210 4.31 -11.17 -8.99
CA MET A 210 3.44 -10.17 -9.61
C MET A 210 1.97 -10.59 -9.58
N ALA A 211 1.67 -11.86 -9.84
CA ALA A 211 0.31 -12.39 -9.77
C ALA A 211 -0.27 -12.25 -8.35
N LYS A 212 0.54 -12.56 -7.32
CA LYS A 212 0.18 -12.32 -5.93
C LYS A 212 -0.05 -10.83 -5.64
N ASP A 213 0.89 -9.96 -6.01
CA ASP A 213 0.80 -8.52 -5.76
C ASP A 213 -0.38 -7.85 -6.50
N LEU A 214 -0.78 -8.38 -7.66
CA LEU A 214 -1.95 -7.91 -8.41
C LEU A 214 -3.25 -8.30 -7.72
N TYR A 215 -3.33 -9.50 -7.14
CA TYR A 215 -4.56 -10.03 -6.52
C TYR A 215 -4.72 -9.64 -5.04
N GLU A 216 -3.66 -9.80 -4.24
CA GLU A 216 -3.66 -9.57 -2.78
C GLU A 216 -3.13 -8.18 -2.40
N GLY A 217 -2.32 -7.55 -3.26
CA GLY A 217 -1.50 -6.40 -2.91
C GLY A 217 -0.15 -6.79 -2.31
N GLU A 218 0.74 -5.82 -2.13
CA GLU A 218 2.13 -6.07 -1.71
C GLU A 218 2.31 -6.25 -0.19
N ILE A 219 1.23 -6.15 0.59
CA ILE A 219 1.31 -6.20 2.06
C ILE A 219 1.19 -7.65 2.50
N ASP A 220 2.17 -8.14 3.26
CA ASP A 220 1.99 -9.38 4.03
C ASP A 220 0.97 -9.16 5.16
N MET A 221 -0.31 -9.41 4.85
CA MET A 221 -1.43 -9.20 5.77
C MET A 221 -1.42 -10.17 6.96
N HIS A 222 -0.85 -11.37 6.80
CA HIS A 222 -0.69 -12.32 7.89
C HIS A 222 0.29 -11.78 8.92
N ARG A 223 1.50 -11.41 8.49
CA ARG A 223 2.52 -10.85 9.38
C ARG A 223 2.09 -9.51 9.95
N PHE A 224 1.37 -8.69 9.19
CA PHE A 224 0.82 -7.44 9.70
C PHE A 224 -0.13 -7.65 10.89
N LYS A 225 -1.12 -8.55 10.75
CA LYS A 225 -2.05 -8.87 11.84
C LYS A 225 -1.34 -9.48 13.05
N GLU A 226 -0.30 -10.28 12.82
CA GLU A 226 0.54 -10.82 13.90
C GLU A 226 1.25 -9.70 14.68
N ILE A 227 1.91 -8.77 13.98
CA ILE A 227 2.58 -7.61 14.61
C ILE A 227 1.59 -6.76 15.41
N LEU A 228 0.36 -6.58 14.91
CA LEU A 228 -0.67 -5.85 15.66
C LEU A 228 -1.05 -6.56 16.97
N ARG A 229 -1.16 -7.91 16.95
CA ARG A 229 -1.42 -8.71 18.16
C ARG A 229 -0.28 -8.66 19.15
N GLU A 230 0.97 -8.73 18.68
CA GLU A 230 2.18 -8.56 19.50
C GLU A 230 2.16 -7.18 20.19
N LYS A 231 1.97 -6.11 19.42
CA LYS A 231 1.87 -4.74 19.95
C LYS A 231 0.74 -4.54 20.94
N ALA A 232 -0.40 -5.20 20.72
CA ALA A 232 -1.54 -5.10 21.62
C ALA A 232 -1.21 -5.65 23.02
N LYS A 233 -0.41 -6.73 23.10
CA LYS A 233 0.06 -7.29 24.37
C LYS A 233 1.02 -6.37 25.11
N GLU A 234 1.86 -5.63 24.37
CA GLU A 234 2.89 -4.76 24.96
C GLU A 234 2.35 -3.41 25.47
N SER A 235 1.27 -2.89 24.87
CA SER A 235 0.90 -1.47 25.02
C SER A 235 -0.47 -1.21 25.62
N ASP A 236 -1.24 -2.26 25.98
CA ASP A 236 -2.64 -2.14 26.43
C ASP A 236 -3.49 -1.33 25.41
N ILE A 237 -3.14 -1.45 24.12
CA ILE A 237 -3.86 -0.85 23.00
C ILE A 237 -4.49 -1.98 22.20
N HIS A 238 -5.82 -1.95 22.05
CA HIS A 238 -6.52 -2.91 21.23
C HIS A 238 -6.51 -2.48 19.74
N TYR A 239 -5.53 -2.98 18.98
CA TYR A 239 -5.50 -2.83 17.53
C TYR A 239 -6.41 -3.88 16.87
N SER A 240 -7.24 -3.46 15.91
CA SER A 240 -8.07 -4.40 15.13
C SER A 240 -8.06 -4.05 13.64
N TRP A 241 -7.70 -5.04 12.84
CA TRP A 241 -7.80 -5.05 11.38
C TRP A 241 -8.52 -6.32 10.94
N ASP A 242 -9.84 -6.26 10.96
CA ASP A 242 -10.74 -7.38 10.69
C ASP A 242 -11.32 -7.31 9.28
N LEU A 243 -10.41 -7.42 8.30
CA LEU A 243 -10.76 -7.68 6.91
C LEU A 243 -10.29 -9.08 6.51
N PRO A 244 -11.02 -9.78 5.62
CA PRO A 244 -10.60 -11.10 5.14
C PRO A 244 -9.24 -11.00 4.44
N ILE A 245 -8.46 -12.07 4.53
CA ILE A 245 -7.21 -12.20 3.78
C ILE A 245 -7.50 -13.00 2.52
N LYS A 246 -7.21 -12.40 1.36
CA LYS A 246 -7.33 -13.07 0.07
C LYS A 246 -6.16 -14.02 -0.15
N SER A 247 -6.40 -15.08 -0.92
CA SER A 247 -5.36 -15.96 -1.43
C SER A 247 -5.81 -16.63 -2.73
N ASN A 248 -4.87 -17.07 -3.54
CA ASN A 248 -5.13 -17.82 -4.77
C ASN A 248 -4.01 -18.85 -5.02
N ASP A 249 -4.26 -19.85 -5.87
CA ASP A 249 -3.24 -20.80 -6.31
C ASP A 249 -2.47 -20.28 -7.53
N TYR A 250 -1.42 -19.50 -7.24
CA TYR A 250 -0.58 -18.88 -8.27
C TYR A 250 0.27 -19.89 -9.05
N VAL A 251 0.57 -21.06 -8.47
CA VAL A 251 1.35 -22.09 -9.15
C VAL A 251 0.50 -22.78 -10.21
N SER A 252 -0.75 -23.10 -9.89
CA SER A 252 -1.71 -23.60 -10.89
C SER A 252 -1.99 -22.54 -11.96
N LEU A 253 -2.07 -21.26 -11.58
CA LEU A 253 -2.19 -20.17 -12.54
C LEU A 253 -1.00 -20.11 -13.49
N LEU A 254 0.24 -20.17 -12.98
CA LEU A 254 1.47 -20.18 -13.79
C LEU A 254 1.46 -21.33 -14.80
N LYS A 255 1.14 -22.56 -14.34
CA LYS A 255 1.05 -23.74 -15.22
C LYS A 255 0.05 -23.52 -16.36
N SER A 256 -1.09 -22.88 -16.08
CA SER A 256 -2.11 -22.60 -17.10
C SER A 256 -1.67 -21.58 -18.17
N MET A 257 -0.59 -20.81 -17.93
CA MET A 257 -0.11 -19.78 -18.85
C MET A 257 0.76 -20.33 -19.99
N GLN A 258 1.31 -21.54 -19.87
CA GLN A 258 2.30 -22.09 -20.81
C GLN A 258 1.84 -22.06 -22.29
N ASN A 259 0.53 -22.23 -22.53
CA ASN A 259 -0.08 -22.26 -23.86
C ASN A 259 -1.12 -21.15 -24.07
N SER A 260 -1.10 -20.09 -23.26
CA SER A 260 -2.15 -19.06 -23.28
C SER A 260 -1.87 -17.97 -24.32
N SER A 261 -2.75 -17.81 -25.31
CA SER A 261 -2.71 -16.66 -26.24
C SER A 261 -2.96 -15.31 -25.56
N ASN A 262 -3.60 -15.31 -24.39
CA ASN A 262 -4.04 -14.11 -23.67
C ASN A 262 -3.30 -13.92 -22.34
N PHE A 263 -1.98 -14.18 -22.33
CA PHE A 263 -1.13 -14.15 -21.12
C PHE A 263 -1.32 -12.88 -20.27
N GLN A 264 -1.13 -11.71 -20.87
CA GLN A 264 -1.19 -10.43 -20.15
C GLN A 264 -2.61 -10.11 -19.66
N GLU A 265 -3.63 -10.41 -20.47
CA GLU A 265 -5.03 -10.20 -20.08
C GLU A 265 -5.38 -11.00 -18.83
N LYS A 266 -5.00 -12.28 -18.78
CA LYS A 266 -5.24 -13.12 -17.60
C LYS A 266 -4.47 -12.64 -16.37
N LEU A 267 -3.20 -12.26 -16.54
CA LEU A 267 -2.38 -11.76 -15.43
C LEU A 267 -2.94 -10.46 -14.85
N PHE A 268 -3.22 -9.46 -15.69
CA PHE A 268 -3.75 -8.17 -15.24
C PHE A 268 -5.21 -8.22 -14.81
N GLY A 269 -5.98 -9.19 -15.31
CA GLY A 269 -7.34 -9.48 -14.87
C GLY A 269 -7.44 -9.83 -13.38
N LEU A 270 -6.35 -10.27 -12.75
CA LEU A 270 -6.31 -10.52 -11.30
C LEU A 270 -6.55 -9.26 -10.46
N SER A 271 -6.27 -8.07 -11.01
CA SER A 271 -6.30 -6.83 -10.22
C SER A 271 -7.70 -6.33 -9.87
N ASN A 272 -8.78 -7.04 -10.22
CA ASN A 272 -10.19 -6.72 -9.91
C ASN A 272 -10.47 -5.20 -9.91
N SER A 273 -10.57 -4.62 -11.10
CA SER A 273 -10.75 -3.18 -11.32
C SER A 273 -11.94 -2.61 -10.55
N ASN A 274 -11.71 -1.49 -9.87
CA ASN A 274 -12.75 -0.57 -9.45
C ASN A 274 -12.26 0.86 -9.63
N ASN A 275 -13.18 1.82 -9.68
CA ASN A 275 -12.84 3.22 -9.97
C ASN A 275 -11.78 3.80 -9.01
N MET A 276 -11.84 3.46 -7.73
CA MET A 276 -10.88 3.96 -6.74
C MET A 276 -9.47 3.40 -6.96
N LEU A 277 -9.36 2.12 -7.29
CA LEU A 277 -8.10 1.47 -7.61
C LEU A 277 -7.51 2.03 -8.91
N ASP A 278 -8.32 2.20 -9.95
CA ASP A 278 -7.86 2.63 -11.28
C ASP A 278 -7.39 4.09 -11.28
N THR A 279 -8.09 4.95 -10.54
CA THR A 279 -7.65 6.34 -10.35
C THR A 279 -6.33 6.40 -9.58
N LEU A 280 -6.13 5.57 -8.55
CA LEU A 280 -4.86 5.49 -7.82
C LEU A 280 -3.72 4.90 -8.67
N LYS A 281 -3.97 3.88 -9.48
CA LYS A 281 -3.00 3.36 -10.47
C LYS A 281 -2.54 4.44 -11.43
N SER A 282 -3.50 5.20 -11.98
CA SER A 282 -3.21 6.35 -12.85
C SER A 282 -2.38 7.41 -12.12
N ALA A 283 -2.72 7.71 -10.87
CA ALA A 283 -1.93 8.63 -10.03
C ALA A 283 -0.52 8.11 -9.74
N TYR A 284 -0.36 6.81 -9.48
CA TYR A 284 0.96 6.20 -9.29
C TYR A 284 1.81 6.38 -10.54
N LYS A 285 1.27 6.04 -11.72
CA LYS A 285 1.98 6.21 -12.99
C LYS A 285 2.45 7.64 -13.21
N ARG A 286 1.58 8.63 -12.98
CA ARG A 286 1.96 10.06 -13.07
C ARG A 286 3.09 10.42 -12.12
N TYR A 287 3.02 9.99 -10.86
CA TYR A 287 4.06 10.28 -9.88
C TYR A 287 5.37 9.53 -10.19
N TYR A 288 5.27 8.35 -10.81
CA TYR A 288 6.42 7.57 -11.25
C TYR A 288 7.13 8.27 -12.41
N ASP A 289 6.37 8.84 -13.35
CA ASP A 289 6.94 9.63 -14.44
C ASP A 289 7.62 10.91 -13.93
N ILE A 290 7.02 11.60 -12.95
CA ILE A 290 7.67 12.74 -12.28
C ILE A 290 9.00 12.33 -11.65
N LYS A 291 9.07 11.16 -11.01
CA LYS A 291 10.32 10.63 -10.45
C LYS A 291 11.37 10.42 -11.56
N LEU A 292 10.99 9.81 -12.68
CA LEU A 292 11.90 9.57 -13.80
C LEU A 292 12.39 10.87 -14.46
N GLN A 293 11.59 11.93 -14.44
CA GLN A 293 11.92 13.25 -14.99
C GLN A 293 12.71 14.15 -14.02
N GLY A 294 13.31 13.59 -12.97
CA GLY A 294 14.15 14.32 -12.01
C GLY A 294 13.44 14.82 -10.74
N ALA A 295 12.26 14.28 -10.44
CA ALA A 295 11.42 14.64 -9.31
C ALA A 295 10.96 16.12 -9.30
N TRP A 296 10.25 16.54 -8.26
CA TRP A 296 9.83 17.93 -8.10
C TRP A 296 10.85 18.77 -7.32
N PRO A 297 10.93 20.09 -7.56
CA PRO A 297 11.91 20.95 -6.89
C PRO A 297 11.66 21.05 -5.38
N SER A 298 12.75 21.18 -4.62
CA SER A 298 12.72 21.50 -3.19
C SER A 298 12.63 23.01 -2.99
N ILE A 299 11.71 23.48 -2.15
CA ILE A 299 11.55 24.90 -1.84
C ILE A 299 12.44 25.28 -0.63
N PRO A 300 13.39 26.22 -0.78
CA PRO A 300 14.25 26.68 0.31
C PRO A 300 13.49 27.28 1.49
N ARG A 301 14.10 27.27 2.67
CA ARG A 301 13.59 27.98 3.87
C ARG A 301 13.53 29.49 3.63
N GLY A 302 12.63 30.16 4.34
CA GLY A 302 12.55 31.63 4.34
C GLY A 302 11.27 32.15 4.98
N ARG A 303 11.05 33.47 4.91
CA ARG A 303 9.85 34.13 5.45
C ARG A 303 8.57 33.61 4.78
N THR A 304 7.45 33.63 5.51
CA THR A 304 6.15 33.19 4.98
C THR A 304 5.77 33.96 3.73
N LEU A 305 5.45 33.26 2.64
CA LEU A 305 4.91 33.87 1.43
C LEU A 305 3.38 33.94 1.52
N LYS A 306 2.83 35.13 1.33
CA LYS A 306 1.39 35.44 1.27
C LYS A 306 1.11 36.27 0.02
N VAL A 307 -0.15 36.42 -0.38
CA VAL A 307 -0.53 37.31 -1.51
C VAL A 307 0.18 38.66 -1.40
N GLY A 308 0.80 39.07 -2.51
CA GLY A 308 1.59 40.31 -2.59
C GLY A 308 3.09 40.17 -2.25
N SER A 309 3.51 39.06 -1.63
CA SER A 309 4.94 38.82 -1.34
C SER A 309 5.73 38.66 -2.63
N VAL A 310 6.95 39.20 -2.68
CA VAL A 310 7.87 39.03 -3.81
C VAL A 310 9.08 38.24 -3.34
N ASP A 311 9.39 37.14 -4.04
CA ASP A 311 10.57 36.31 -3.78
C ASP A 311 10.99 35.60 -5.08
N LYS A 312 12.09 36.08 -5.67
CA LYS A 312 12.57 35.65 -6.99
C LYS A 312 12.98 34.17 -7.04
N ASN A 313 13.31 33.59 -5.89
CA ASN A 313 13.83 32.24 -5.81
C ASN A 313 12.73 31.23 -5.46
N ARG A 314 11.83 31.57 -4.54
CA ARG A 314 10.85 30.60 -4.01
C ARG A 314 9.51 30.62 -4.74
N VAL A 315 9.07 31.75 -5.30
CA VAL A 315 7.76 31.83 -5.97
C VAL A 315 7.72 30.98 -7.24
N PRO A 316 8.70 31.04 -8.17
CA PRO A 316 8.72 30.15 -9.34
C PRO A 316 8.81 28.67 -8.96
N LEU A 317 9.63 28.32 -7.95
CA LEU A 317 9.75 26.94 -7.47
C LEU A 317 8.42 26.42 -6.89
N LEU A 318 7.70 27.26 -6.15
CA LEU A 318 6.38 26.92 -5.62
C LEU A 318 5.39 26.65 -6.77
N ALA A 319 5.33 27.53 -7.77
CA ALA A 319 4.46 27.37 -8.92
C ALA A 319 4.76 26.06 -9.67
N ARG A 320 6.03 25.80 -10.01
CA ARG A 320 6.44 24.55 -10.65
C ARG A 320 6.11 23.33 -9.80
N ARG A 321 6.32 23.40 -8.48
CA ARG A 321 6.00 22.30 -7.56
C ARG A 321 4.50 21.99 -7.53
N LEU A 322 3.65 23.02 -7.52
CA LEU A 322 2.19 22.89 -7.53
C LEU A 322 1.66 22.42 -8.89
N TYR A 323 2.29 22.85 -9.99
CA TYR A 323 2.00 22.36 -11.34
C TYR A 323 2.22 20.86 -11.44
N LEU A 324 3.38 20.37 -10.98
CA LEU A 324 3.70 18.93 -11.02
C LEU A 324 2.73 18.07 -10.19
N SER A 325 2.08 18.62 -9.15
CA SER A 325 1.04 17.89 -8.39
C SER A 325 -0.39 18.16 -8.85
N GLY A 326 -0.59 18.93 -9.92
CA GLY A 326 -1.90 19.24 -10.49
C GLY A 326 -2.71 20.30 -9.75
N ASP A 327 -2.07 21.15 -8.93
CA ASP A 327 -2.75 22.24 -8.21
C ASP A 327 -2.72 23.58 -8.95
N PHE A 328 -1.81 23.72 -9.90
CA PHE A 328 -1.58 24.96 -10.64
C PHE A 328 -1.42 24.63 -12.13
N TYR A 329 -1.95 25.46 -13.01
CA TYR A 329 -2.11 25.12 -14.43
C TYR A 329 -1.28 25.99 -15.38
N GLU A 330 -0.23 26.63 -14.87
CA GLU A 330 0.71 27.43 -15.68
C GLU A 330 2.12 26.81 -15.59
N PRO A 331 2.53 25.95 -16.55
CA PRO A 331 3.83 25.26 -16.52
C PRO A 331 5.04 26.22 -16.60
N ASP A 332 4.90 27.28 -17.38
CA ASP A 332 5.98 28.23 -17.68
C ASP A 332 5.94 29.48 -16.80
N PHE A 333 5.38 29.35 -15.60
CA PHE A 333 5.27 30.47 -14.66
C PHE A 333 6.66 30.91 -14.17
N ILE A 334 7.09 32.10 -14.60
CA ILE A 334 8.33 32.76 -14.19
C ILE A 334 8.11 33.93 -13.22
N GLY A 335 6.86 34.15 -12.79
CA GLY A 335 6.49 35.25 -11.91
C GLY A 335 7.20 35.18 -10.56
N GLN A 336 7.57 36.35 -10.02
CA GLN A 336 8.31 36.47 -8.75
C GLN A 336 7.42 36.87 -7.58
N LYS A 337 6.12 37.07 -7.83
CA LYS A 337 5.14 37.57 -6.86
C LYS A 337 4.09 36.51 -6.56
N MET A 338 3.76 36.34 -5.29
CA MET A 338 2.61 35.54 -4.87
C MET A 338 1.31 36.21 -5.32
N THR A 339 0.73 35.71 -6.39
CA THR A 339 -0.57 36.15 -6.90
C THR A 339 -1.73 35.53 -6.11
N LYS A 340 -2.96 35.96 -6.39
CA LYS A 340 -4.16 35.38 -5.76
C LYS A 340 -4.39 33.95 -6.27
N GLU A 341 -4.10 33.72 -7.54
CA GLU A 341 -4.21 32.46 -8.26
C GLU A 341 -3.25 31.43 -7.66
N LEU A 342 -1.97 31.77 -7.49
CA LEU A 342 -0.99 30.89 -6.86
C LEU A 342 -1.30 30.64 -5.37
N SER A 343 -1.86 31.63 -4.67
CA SER A 343 -2.34 31.44 -3.30
C SER A 343 -3.52 30.49 -3.23
N ASN A 344 -4.43 30.53 -4.20
CA ASN A 344 -5.56 29.60 -4.30
C ASN A 344 -5.10 28.18 -4.66
N ALA A 345 -4.13 28.02 -5.57
CA ALA A 345 -3.48 26.73 -5.83
C ALA A 345 -2.84 26.16 -4.55
N LEU A 346 -2.21 27.00 -3.74
CA LEU A 346 -1.65 26.58 -2.45
C LEU A 346 -2.74 26.20 -1.43
N LYS A 347 -3.89 26.88 -1.41
CA LYS A 347 -5.05 26.47 -0.59
C LYS A 347 -5.52 25.08 -1.00
N HIS A 348 -5.66 24.86 -2.30
CA HIS A 348 -6.06 23.58 -2.84
C HIS A 348 -5.10 22.46 -2.41
N PHE A 349 -3.80 22.67 -2.56
CA PHE A 349 -2.78 21.75 -2.03
C PHE A 349 -2.94 21.50 -0.53
N GLN A 350 -3.11 22.54 0.28
CA GLN A 350 -3.29 22.42 1.73
C GLN A 350 -4.52 21.56 2.08
N GLY A 351 -5.65 21.76 1.40
CA GLY A 351 -6.87 20.96 1.55
C GLY A 351 -6.64 19.49 1.22
N ARG A 352 -5.98 19.19 0.08
CA ARG A 352 -5.60 17.82 -0.29
C ARG A 352 -4.67 17.14 0.72
N MET A 353 -3.86 17.90 1.46
CA MET A 353 -3.00 17.38 2.53
C MET A 353 -3.70 17.32 3.91
N GLY A 354 -5.00 17.62 3.98
CA GLY A 354 -5.78 17.63 5.21
C GLY A 354 -5.32 18.72 6.19
N LYS A 355 -4.87 19.87 5.66
CA LYS A 355 -4.41 21.03 6.44
C LYS A 355 -5.35 22.21 6.24
N TRP A 356 -5.21 23.22 7.09
CA TRP A 356 -5.96 24.45 6.96
C TRP A 356 -5.55 25.22 5.70
N GLU A 357 -6.55 25.64 4.91
CA GLU A 357 -6.40 26.26 3.59
C GLU A 357 -6.09 27.77 3.71
N SER A 358 -4.95 28.08 4.32
CA SER A 358 -4.51 29.47 4.51
C SER A 358 -4.10 30.17 3.22
N GLY A 359 -3.66 29.42 2.20
CA GLY A 359 -3.06 29.96 0.98
C GLY A 359 -1.69 30.61 1.20
N ARG A 360 -1.08 30.37 2.35
CA ARG A 360 0.21 30.92 2.77
C ARG A 360 1.26 29.82 2.78
N LEU A 361 2.43 30.10 2.23
CA LEU A 361 3.59 29.20 2.34
C LEU A 361 4.31 29.47 3.66
N ASP A 362 3.85 28.86 4.74
CA ASP A 362 4.55 28.81 6.02
C ASP A 362 5.52 27.62 6.08
N GLU A 363 6.31 27.52 7.15
CA GLU A 363 7.29 26.44 7.30
C GLU A 363 6.63 25.05 7.33
N ARG A 364 5.40 24.94 7.87
CA ARG A 364 4.66 23.67 7.90
C ARG A 364 4.26 23.22 6.49
N THR A 365 3.70 24.13 5.69
CA THR A 365 3.31 23.90 4.30
C THR A 365 4.53 23.64 3.42
N ARG A 366 5.62 24.39 3.62
CA ARG A 366 6.90 24.17 2.93
C ARG A 366 7.43 22.75 3.16
N ARG A 367 7.41 22.26 4.40
CA ARG A 367 7.82 20.87 4.69
C ARG A 367 6.96 19.84 3.97
N LEU A 368 5.65 20.08 3.86
CA LEU A 368 4.74 19.16 3.14
C LEU A 368 4.97 19.15 1.63
N LEU A 369 5.27 20.31 1.03
CA LEU A 369 5.63 20.44 -0.39
C LEU A 369 6.95 19.74 -0.70
N ASN A 370 7.91 19.80 0.24
CA ASN A 370 9.23 19.20 0.10
C ASN A 370 9.28 17.72 0.50
N ILE A 371 8.16 17.06 0.79
CA ILE A 371 8.14 15.59 0.89
C ILE A 371 8.57 15.02 -0.47
N PRO A 372 9.57 14.12 -0.54
CA PRO A 372 10.04 13.54 -1.80
C PRO A 372 8.94 12.81 -2.57
N VAL A 373 9.08 12.74 -3.90
CA VAL A 373 8.11 12.04 -4.76
C VAL A 373 8.07 10.54 -4.47
N GLU A 374 9.20 9.96 -4.10
CA GLU A 374 9.36 8.56 -3.69
C GLU A 374 8.52 8.25 -2.45
N ASP A 375 8.44 9.16 -1.48
CA ASP A 375 7.62 8.97 -0.28
C ASP A 375 6.12 9.01 -0.61
N ARG A 376 5.74 9.87 -1.56
CA ARG A 376 4.36 9.93 -2.06
C ARG A 376 4.03 8.68 -2.85
N LEU A 377 4.92 8.23 -3.74
CA LEU A 377 4.79 6.97 -4.48
C LEU A 377 4.61 5.78 -3.54
N ARG A 378 5.45 5.65 -2.50
CA ARG A 378 5.30 4.60 -1.48
C ARG A 378 3.96 4.66 -0.76
N THR A 379 3.42 5.86 -0.54
CA THR A 379 2.11 6.02 0.08
C THR A 379 0.96 5.69 -0.88
N ILE A 380 1.10 6.02 -2.16
CA ILE A 380 0.14 5.63 -3.20
C ILE A 380 0.15 4.10 -3.38
N ALA A 381 1.32 3.47 -3.57
CA ALA A 381 1.45 2.01 -3.68
C ALA A 381 0.89 1.26 -2.47
N LEU A 382 1.13 1.78 -1.25
CA LEU A 382 0.53 1.22 -0.04
C LEU A 382 -1.01 1.22 -0.11
N ASN A 383 -1.62 2.32 -0.55
CA ASN A 383 -3.08 2.39 -0.62
C ASN A 383 -3.65 1.59 -1.79
N ILE A 384 -2.93 1.45 -2.90
CA ILE A 384 -3.23 0.48 -3.97
C ILE A 384 -3.24 -0.95 -3.40
N SER A 385 -2.22 -1.31 -2.62
CA SER A 385 -2.12 -2.62 -1.97
C SER A 385 -3.25 -2.86 -0.97
N ARG A 386 -3.62 -1.84 -0.18
CA ARG A 386 -4.78 -1.92 0.73
C ARG A 386 -6.09 -2.19 -0.03
N LEU A 387 -6.29 -1.54 -1.18
CA LEU A 387 -7.50 -1.75 -1.99
C LEU A 387 -7.55 -3.14 -2.61
N ARG A 388 -6.40 -3.68 -3.07
CA ARG A 388 -6.32 -5.07 -3.54
C ARG A 388 -6.64 -6.07 -2.44
N ALA A 389 -6.13 -5.84 -1.24
CA ALA A 389 -6.40 -6.65 -0.06
C ALA A 389 -7.86 -6.55 0.46
N ASP A 390 -8.60 -5.51 0.06
CA ASP A 390 -9.98 -5.26 0.52
C ASP A 390 -11.02 -6.09 -0.25
N ILE A 391 -12.28 -6.06 0.17
CA ILE A 391 -13.39 -6.84 -0.42
C ILE A 391 -13.69 -6.51 -1.90
N GLY A 392 -13.11 -5.44 -2.45
CA GLY A 392 -13.15 -5.09 -3.87
C GLY A 392 -14.41 -4.33 -4.28
N ASP A 393 -15.58 -4.95 -4.10
CA ASP A 393 -16.90 -4.35 -4.40
C ASP A 393 -17.63 -4.01 -3.09
N PHE A 394 -17.95 -2.72 -2.91
CA PHE A 394 -18.71 -2.21 -1.76
C PHE A 394 -20.23 -2.22 -2.01
N GLY A 395 -20.66 -2.62 -3.22
CA GLY A 395 -22.04 -2.53 -3.67
C GLY A 395 -22.41 -1.12 -4.12
N LYS A 396 -23.67 -0.96 -4.54
CA LYS A 396 -24.20 0.32 -5.02
C LYS A 396 -24.51 1.31 -3.89
N GLU A 397 -24.72 0.82 -2.67
CA GLU A 397 -25.22 1.62 -1.56
C GLU A 397 -24.54 1.20 -0.25
N TYR A 398 -23.83 2.12 0.37
CA TYR A 398 -23.08 1.85 1.61
C TYR A 398 -22.69 3.12 2.34
N ILE A 399 -22.40 2.98 3.64
CA ILE A 399 -21.71 4.00 4.43
C ILE A 399 -20.24 3.61 4.51
N ILE A 400 -19.35 4.56 4.26
CA ILE A 400 -17.92 4.39 4.46
C ILE A 400 -17.35 5.45 5.39
N VAL A 401 -16.52 5.01 6.34
CA VAL A 401 -15.77 5.88 7.24
C VAL A 401 -14.29 5.71 6.95
N ASN A 402 -13.66 6.74 6.41
CA ASN A 402 -12.22 6.77 6.23
C ASN A 402 -11.55 7.39 7.46
N ILE A 403 -10.94 6.55 8.30
CA ILE A 403 -10.39 6.92 9.61
C ILE A 403 -9.37 8.06 9.52
N PRO A 404 -8.29 7.98 8.69
CA PRO A 404 -7.31 9.08 8.57
C PRO A 404 -7.86 10.38 7.99
N ASP A 405 -8.95 10.31 7.21
CA ASP A 405 -9.61 11.51 6.66
C ASP A 405 -10.59 12.14 7.66
N PHE A 406 -10.97 11.38 8.69
CA PHE A 406 -11.98 11.78 9.67
C PHE A 406 -13.28 12.21 8.97
N ARG A 407 -13.71 11.46 7.96
CA ARG A 407 -14.96 11.67 7.22
C ARG A 407 -15.77 10.38 7.14
N MET A 408 -17.08 10.57 7.09
CA MET A 408 -18.06 9.56 6.71
C MET A 408 -18.78 10.02 5.45
N ASN A 409 -18.94 9.08 4.52
CA ASN A 409 -19.71 9.26 3.30
C ASN A 409 -20.80 8.20 3.24
N PHE A 410 -22.01 8.63 2.87
CA PHE A 410 -23.05 7.72 2.39
C PHE A 410 -22.95 7.74 0.86
N VAL A 411 -22.66 6.58 0.27
CA VAL A 411 -22.49 6.41 -1.16
C VAL A 411 -23.72 5.69 -1.70
N GLN A 412 -24.30 6.23 -2.77
CA GLN A 412 -25.36 5.61 -3.55
C GLN A 412 -25.05 5.78 -5.04
N ASP A 413 -25.03 4.68 -5.80
CA ASP A 413 -24.74 4.65 -7.24
C ASP A 413 -23.47 5.43 -7.61
N ASN A 414 -22.39 5.23 -6.82
CA ASN A 414 -21.10 5.92 -6.91
C ASN A 414 -21.14 7.44 -6.64
N GLN A 415 -22.23 7.97 -6.09
CA GLN A 415 -22.37 9.36 -5.68
C GLN A 415 -22.42 9.49 -4.15
N ASN A 416 -21.75 10.50 -3.61
CA ASN A 416 -21.86 10.82 -2.19
C ASN A 416 -23.16 11.59 -1.93
N VAL A 417 -24.17 10.92 -1.37
CA VAL A 417 -25.45 11.54 -1.01
C VAL A 417 -25.42 12.21 0.37
N LEU A 418 -24.53 11.76 1.26
CA LEU A 418 -24.19 12.45 2.50
C LEU A 418 -22.68 12.48 2.70
N ASP A 419 -22.20 13.58 3.28
CA ASP A 419 -20.79 13.81 3.54
C ASP A 419 -20.61 14.62 4.83
N MET A 420 -19.93 14.05 5.82
CA MET A 420 -19.75 14.72 7.11
C MET A 420 -18.43 14.38 7.79
N ARG A 421 -17.97 15.28 8.65
CA ARG A 421 -16.82 15.02 9.51
C ARG A 421 -17.19 14.04 10.62
N VAL A 422 -16.21 13.23 11.01
CA VAL A 422 -16.32 12.34 12.18
C VAL A 422 -15.21 12.60 13.20
N VAL A 423 -15.45 12.18 14.45
CA VAL A 423 -14.41 11.97 15.46
C VAL A 423 -14.24 10.47 15.65
N VAL A 424 -13.01 10.00 15.54
CA VAL A 424 -12.63 8.59 15.67
C VAL A 424 -11.79 8.37 16.94
N GLY A 425 -11.43 7.12 17.17
CA GLY A 425 -10.59 6.69 18.28
C GLY A 425 -9.29 7.46 18.38
N ARG A 426 -8.83 7.70 19.60
CA ARG A 426 -7.47 8.18 19.85
C ARG A 426 -6.45 7.08 19.53
N ARG A 427 -5.16 7.42 19.40
CA ARG A 427 -4.11 6.43 19.12
C ARG A 427 -4.03 5.28 20.14
N LYS A 428 -4.39 5.54 21.41
CA LYS A 428 -4.45 4.52 22.47
C LYS A 428 -5.71 3.64 22.41
N ASN A 429 -6.77 4.09 21.75
CA ASN A 429 -8.03 3.36 21.59
C ASN A 429 -8.47 3.48 20.12
N PRO A 430 -7.72 2.88 19.18
CA PRO A 430 -7.94 3.08 17.76
C PRO A 430 -9.32 2.54 17.35
N THR A 431 -10.01 3.26 16.47
CA THR A 431 -11.21 2.71 15.80
C THR A 431 -10.80 1.49 14.95
N PRO A 432 -11.47 0.34 15.11
CA PRO A 432 -11.18 -0.89 14.37
C PRO A 432 -11.51 -0.76 12.87
N ILE A 433 -10.76 -1.47 12.01
CA ILE A 433 -11.05 -1.59 10.57
C ILE A 433 -11.85 -2.87 10.35
N PHE A 434 -13.07 -2.76 9.83
CA PHE A 434 -13.95 -3.91 9.57
C PHE A 434 -15.12 -3.50 8.65
N SER A 435 -15.98 -4.47 8.31
CA SER A 435 -17.27 -4.21 7.67
C SER A 435 -18.41 -4.83 8.49
N SER A 436 -19.54 -4.13 8.59
CA SER A 436 -20.77 -4.66 9.20
C SER A 436 -21.98 -4.09 8.46
N LYS A 437 -23.20 -4.30 8.99
CA LYS A 437 -24.44 -3.76 8.43
C LYS A 437 -25.22 -3.02 9.51
N MET A 438 -25.60 -1.78 9.23
CA MET A 438 -26.51 -1.00 10.08
C MET A 438 -27.90 -1.62 10.03
N LYS A 439 -28.47 -1.85 11.22
CA LYS A 439 -29.76 -2.54 11.37
C LYS A 439 -30.85 -1.64 11.94
N TYR A 440 -30.48 -0.68 12.78
CA TYR A 440 -31.43 0.18 13.49
C TYR A 440 -30.73 1.44 14.03
N PHE A 441 -31.50 2.43 14.47
CA PHE A 441 -31.01 3.55 15.26
C PHE A 441 -31.81 3.70 16.55
N GLU A 442 -31.18 4.25 17.57
CA GLU A 442 -31.78 4.53 18.88
C GLU A 442 -31.86 6.04 19.07
N ILE A 443 -33.06 6.54 19.33
CA ILE A 443 -33.32 7.92 19.76
C ILE A 443 -33.26 7.97 21.29
N ASN A 444 -32.68 9.05 21.82
CA ASN A 444 -32.43 9.24 23.24
C ASN A 444 -31.74 8.02 23.86
N PRO A 445 -30.54 7.63 23.38
CA PRO A 445 -29.86 6.42 23.82
C PRO A 445 -29.48 6.46 25.29
N TYR A 446 -29.66 5.35 26.00
CA TYR A 446 -28.90 5.10 27.22
C TYR A 446 -27.42 4.96 26.86
N TRP A 447 -26.53 5.49 27.70
CA TRP A 447 -25.11 5.17 27.60
C TRP A 447 -24.70 4.20 28.69
N THR A 448 -24.64 2.92 28.35
CA THR A 448 -23.93 1.93 29.16
C THR A 448 -22.44 2.16 28.98
N VAL A 449 -21.77 2.59 30.04
CA VAL A 449 -20.34 2.90 30.01
C VAL A 449 -19.55 1.60 29.85
N PRO A 450 -18.67 1.48 28.85
CA PRO A 450 -17.78 0.33 28.72
C PRO A 450 -16.89 0.17 29.95
N ASP A 451 -16.67 -1.06 30.39
CA ASP A 451 -15.88 -1.39 31.59
C ASP A 451 -14.49 -0.75 31.57
N SER A 452 -13.84 -0.68 30.41
CA SER A 452 -12.53 -0.04 30.26
C SER A 452 -12.54 1.45 30.60
N ILE A 453 -13.64 2.17 30.32
CA ILE A 453 -13.81 3.58 30.70
C ILE A 453 -14.13 3.67 32.19
N VAL A 454 -14.97 2.75 32.70
CA VAL A 454 -15.28 2.72 34.13
C VAL A 454 -14.01 2.55 34.94
N LYS A 455 -13.22 1.50 34.67
CA LYS A 455 -11.98 1.20 35.38
C LYS A 455 -10.96 2.34 35.24
N LYS A 456 -10.61 2.72 34.01
CA LYS A 456 -9.48 3.65 33.75
C LYS A 456 -9.80 5.14 33.95
N GLU A 457 -11.07 5.54 33.96
CA GLU A 457 -11.43 6.97 34.01
C GLU A 457 -12.45 7.34 35.09
N MET A 458 -13.29 6.41 35.53
CA MET A 458 -14.33 6.69 36.54
C MET A 458 -13.98 6.15 37.92
N LEU A 459 -13.37 4.97 38.04
CA LEU A 459 -13.18 4.25 39.30
C LEU A 459 -12.47 5.12 40.34
N HIS A 460 -11.33 5.72 39.98
CA HIS A 460 -10.59 6.59 40.88
C HIS A 460 -11.44 7.77 41.39
N ARG A 461 -12.28 8.36 40.53
CA ARG A 461 -13.16 9.47 40.92
C ARG A 461 -14.29 9.02 41.84
N ILE A 462 -14.78 7.80 41.65
CA ILE A 462 -15.82 7.21 42.50
C ILE A 462 -15.23 6.81 43.86
N GLN A 463 -13.98 6.33 43.89
CA GLN A 463 -13.24 6.03 45.12
C GLN A 463 -12.99 7.30 45.97
N GLU A 464 -12.65 8.41 45.31
CA GLU A 464 -12.49 9.72 45.97
C GLU A 464 -13.82 10.32 46.40
N ASP A 465 -14.85 10.22 45.56
CA ASP A 465 -16.17 10.82 45.78
C ASP A 465 -17.28 9.96 45.16
N PRO A 466 -17.99 9.12 45.95
CA PRO A 466 -19.11 8.33 45.46
C PRO A 466 -20.26 9.17 44.87
N ASP A 467 -20.42 10.44 45.28
CA ASP A 467 -21.44 11.35 44.70
C ASP A 467 -21.13 11.72 43.24
N TYR A 468 -19.95 11.38 42.74
CA TYR A 468 -19.56 11.49 41.32
C TYR A 468 -20.63 10.96 40.36
N LEU A 469 -21.29 9.85 40.73
CA LEU A 469 -22.29 9.19 39.88
C LEU A 469 -23.64 9.91 39.90
N SER A 470 -24.20 10.15 41.08
CA SER A 470 -25.48 10.84 41.31
C SER A 470 -25.45 12.26 40.76
N SER A 471 -24.42 13.05 41.10
CA SER A 471 -24.23 14.43 40.61
C SER A 471 -24.18 14.52 39.08
N ARG A 472 -23.72 13.46 38.41
CA ARG A 472 -23.65 13.36 36.95
C ARG A 472 -24.76 12.49 36.34
N LYS A 473 -25.79 12.11 37.10
CA LYS A 473 -26.95 11.32 36.64
C LYS A 473 -26.57 9.96 36.03
N PHE A 474 -25.56 9.30 36.59
CA PHE A 474 -25.32 7.88 36.35
C PHE A 474 -26.15 7.06 37.33
N LYS A 475 -26.66 5.93 36.84
CA LYS A 475 -27.23 4.87 37.64
C LYS A 475 -26.33 3.64 37.56
N MET A 476 -26.22 2.92 38.66
CA MET A 476 -25.43 1.70 38.76
C MET A 476 -26.34 0.50 38.98
N TYR A 477 -26.03 -0.64 38.36
CA TYR A 477 -26.81 -1.87 38.52
C TYR A 477 -25.90 -3.10 38.67
N LYS A 478 -26.25 -4.02 39.58
CA LYS A 478 -25.54 -5.31 39.79
C LYS A 478 -25.83 -6.38 38.72
N THR A 479 -26.88 -6.21 37.90
CA THR A 479 -27.28 -7.22 36.91
C THR A 479 -27.76 -6.61 35.59
N TRP A 480 -27.77 -7.44 34.56
CA TRP A 480 -28.31 -7.13 33.23
C TRP A 480 -29.83 -7.33 33.12
N LYS A 481 -30.52 -7.73 34.20
CA LYS A 481 -31.98 -7.89 34.19
C LYS A 481 -32.66 -6.53 34.03
N ASN A 482 -33.72 -6.47 33.22
CA ASN A 482 -34.46 -5.23 32.92
C ASN A 482 -35.06 -4.55 34.17
N ASN A 483 -35.39 -5.32 35.21
CA ASN A 483 -35.99 -4.80 36.47
C ASN A 483 -34.95 -4.63 37.59
N ALA A 484 -33.65 -4.60 37.28
CA ALA A 484 -32.63 -4.37 38.28
C ALA A 484 -32.85 -3.01 38.97
N LYS A 485 -32.92 -3.01 40.30
CA LYS A 485 -32.96 -1.76 41.07
C LYS A 485 -31.57 -1.10 41.00
N PRO A 486 -31.52 0.25 40.88
CA PRO A 486 -30.26 0.96 40.98
C PRO A 486 -29.63 0.69 42.35
N VAL A 487 -28.32 0.57 42.37
CA VAL A 487 -27.51 0.42 43.59
C VAL A 487 -26.94 1.77 43.93
N ASP A 488 -27.01 2.15 45.21
CA ASP A 488 -26.39 3.37 45.68
C ASP A 488 -24.87 3.20 45.69
N ALA A 489 -24.15 4.21 45.22
CA ALA A 489 -22.70 4.22 45.23
C ALA A 489 -22.15 4.26 46.66
N PHE A 490 -22.87 4.87 47.60
CA PHE A 490 -22.44 4.95 49.01
C PHE A 490 -22.47 3.59 49.74
N ASP A 491 -23.22 2.62 49.21
CA ASP A 491 -23.33 1.27 49.81
C ASP A 491 -22.16 0.34 49.43
N ILE A 492 -21.21 0.81 48.60
CA ILE A 492 -20.13 0.00 48.04
C ILE A 492 -18.77 0.46 48.59
N ASP A 493 -17.98 -0.48 49.10
CA ASP A 493 -16.56 -0.23 49.36
C ASP A 493 -15.79 -0.22 48.03
N TRP A 494 -15.53 0.98 47.50
CA TRP A 494 -14.88 1.15 46.20
C TRP A 494 -13.39 0.84 46.20
N TRP A 495 -12.74 0.86 47.36
CA TRP A 495 -11.30 0.62 47.49
C TRP A 495 -10.92 -0.85 47.36
N GLN A 496 -11.91 -1.76 47.39
CA GLN A 496 -11.71 -3.17 47.06
C GLN A 496 -11.51 -3.43 45.55
N PHE A 497 -11.79 -2.44 44.69
CA PHE A 497 -11.65 -2.55 43.24
C PHE A 497 -10.44 -1.77 42.73
N SER A 498 -9.84 -2.26 41.65
CA SER A 498 -8.71 -1.65 40.94
C SER A 498 -8.92 -1.73 39.43
N ASP A 499 -7.98 -1.18 38.65
CA ASP A 499 -8.03 -1.19 37.19
C ASP A 499 -8.08 -2.60 36.58
N ASP A 500 -7.59 -3.60 37.30
CA ASP A 500 -7.57 -5.01 36.88
C ASP A 500 -8.72 -5.83 37.48
N SER A 501 -9.51 -5.28 38.39
CA SER A 501 -10.61 -5.99 39.05
C SER A 501 -11.81 -6.17 38.13
N ASP A 502 -12.49 -7.31 38.21
CA ASP A 502 -13.81 -7.47 37.60
C ASP A 502 -14.85 -6.65 38.38
N LEU A 503 -15.49 -5.72 37.68
CA LEU A 503 -16.54 -4.89 38.26
C LEU A 503 -17.89 -5.58 38.06
N PRO A 504 -18.59 -6.02 39.12
CA PRO A 504 -19.89 -6.69 39.01
C PRO A 504 -21.04 -5.68 38.76
N PHE A 505 -20.73 -4.52 38.19
CA PHE A 505 -21.63 -3.39 38.06
C PHE A 505 -21.62 -2.85 36.63
N ARG A 506 -22.80 -2.52 36.12
CA ARG A 506 -22.93 -1.69 34.92
C ARG A 506 -23.30 -0.27 35.30
N PHE A 507 -22.66 0.68 34.65
CA PHE A 507 -22.89 2.11 34.82
C PHE A 507 -23.66 2.61 33.61
N VAL A 508 -24.82 3.20 33.86
CA VAL A 508 -25.73 3.66 32.80
C VAL A 508 -26.00 5.13 32.99
N LYS A 509 -25.74 5.91 31.95
CA LYS A 509 -26.17 7.29 31.88
C LYS A 509 -27.52 7.36 31.18
N GLU A 510 -28.45 8.05 31.83
CA GLU A 510 -29.78 8.32 31.31
C GLU A 510 -29.73 9.26 30.09
N PRO A 511 -30.78 9.27 29.24
CA PRO A 511 -30.88 10.22 28.13
C PRO A 511 -30.90 11.69 28.62
N GLY A 512 -30.31 12.60 27.84
CA GLY A 512 -30.31 14.03 28.13
C GLY A 512 -29.13 14.78 27.52
N SER A 513 -29.12 16.11 27.62
CA SER A 513 -28.10 16.98 27.02
C SER A 513 -26.66 16.71 27.50
N GLY A 514 -26.51 16.17 28.72
CA GLY A 514 -25.22 15.75 29.26
C GLY A 514 -24.73 14.39 28.77
N ASN A 515 -25.53 13.64 27.99
CA ASN A 515 -25.17 12.31 27.53
C ASN A 515 -24.10 12.38 26.41
N PRO A 516 -22.93 11.72 26.56
CA PRO A 516 -21.87 11.72 25.55
C PRO A 516 -22.27 11.13 24.20
N LEU A 517 -23.33 10.30 24.16
CA LEU A 517 -23.92 9.75 22.94
C LEU A 517 -24.85 10.73 22.22
N GLY A 518 -25.14 11.89 22.80
CA GLY A 518 -26.08 12.86 22.24
C GLY A 518 -27.50 12.30 22.18
N PHE A 519 -28.27 12.71 21.17
CA PHE A 519 -29.68 12.31 21.05
C PHE A 519 -29.93 11.09 20.15
N VAL A 520 -28.94 10.62 19.40
CA VAL A 520 -29.10 9.48 18.48
C VAL A 520 -27.86 8.60 18.37
N LYS A 521 -28.07 7.29 18.25
CA LYS A 521 -27.05 6.26 18.08
C LYS A 521 -27.45 5.35 16.91
N PHE A 522 -26.55 5.12 15.96
CA PHE A 522 -26.76 4.30 14.77
C PHE A 522 -26.02 2.96 14.94
N MET A 523 -26.77 1.86 14.87
CA MET A 523 -26.31 0.55 15.30
C MET A 523 -26.04 -0.39 14.14
N PHE A 524 -24.79 -0.85 14.06
CA PHE A 524 -24.30 -1.89 13.15
C PHE A 524 -23.59 -2.96 13.98
N PRO A 525 -24.31 -3.92 14.58
CA PRO A 525 -23.74 -4.90 15.52
C PRO A 525 -22.45 -5.57 15.00
N ASN A 526 -21.43 -5.66 15.86
CA ASN A 526 -20.10 -6.17 15.53
C ASN A 526 -19.34 -6.60 16.79
N ASP A 527 -18.24 -7.33 16.60
CA ASP A 527 -17.42 -7.92 17.67
C ASP A 527 -16.55 -6.91 18.42
N HIS A 528 -16.59 -5.63 18.02
CA HIS A 528 -15.78 -4.56 18.62
C HIS A 528 -16.59 -3.59 19.49
N ALA A 529 -17.91 -3.80 19.63
CA ALA A 529 -18.83 -2.90 20.32
C ALA A 529 -18.79 -1.44 19.80
N VAL A 530 -18.44 -1.25 18.52
CA VAL A 530 -18.34 0.08 17.88
C VAL A 530 -19.65 0.47 17.21
N TYR A 531 -20.01 1.74 17.30
CA TYR A 531 -21.20 2.31 16.66
C TYR A 531 -20.95 3.77 16.25
N MET A 532 -21.85 4.33 15.45
CA MET A 532 -21.88 5.75 15.10
C MET A 532 -22.88 6.46 16.00
N HIS A 533 -22.59 7.67 16.46
CA HIS A 533 -23.51 8.38 17.35
C HIS A 533 -23.33 9.90 17.33
N ASP A 534 -24.32 10.61 17.88
CA ASP A 534 -24.24 12.04 18.16
C ASP A 534 -23.28 12.33 19.35
N THR A 535 -23.02 13.58 19.69
CA THR A 535 -22.18 13.92 20.84
C THR A 535 -22.47 15.31 21.36
N ASN A 536 -22.39 15.48 22.68
CA ASN A 536 -22.39 16.79 23.33
C ASN A 536 -21.07 17.56 23.14
N GLU A 537 -20.00 16.93 22.64
CA GLU A 537 -18.69 17.53 22.45
C GLU A 537 -18.45 18.00 21.00
N LYS A 538 -19.34 18.87 20.49
CA LYS A 538 -19.31 19.36 19.09
C LYS A 538 -18.03 20.14 18.73
N LYS A 539 -17.31 20.66 19.72
CA LYS A 539 -16.07 21.44 19.53
C LYS A 539 -14.99 20.66 18.77
N TYR A 540 -14.94 19.34 18.90
CA TYR A 540 -13.90 18.51 18.25
C TYR A 540 -14.01 18.52 16.71
N PHE A 541 -15.18 18.79 16.12
CA PHE A 541 -15.34 18.86 14.67
C PHE A 541 -14.65 20.09 14.01
N ARG A 542 -14.22 21.07 14.82
CA ARG A 542 -13.41 22.21 14.37
C ARG A 542 -11.93 21.86 14.25
N SER A 543 -11.48 20.77 14.88
CA SER A 543 -10.08 20.33 14.82
C SER A 543 -9.77 19.64 13.48
N PRO A 544 -8.59 19.90 12.87
CA PRO A 544 -8.14 19.16 11.70
C PRO A 544 -7.79 17.70 12.03
N VAL A 545 -7.33 17.41 13.25
CA VAL A 545 -7.09 16.04 13.75
C VAL A 545 -8.20 15.70 14.74
N ARG A 546 -8.98 14.65 14.45
CA ARG A 546 -10.21 14.30 15.20
C ARG A 546 -10.16 12.90 15.81
N ALA A 547 -9.00 12.53 16.36
CA ALA A 547 -8.75 11.26 17.04
C ALA A 547 -8.91 11.44 18.58
N TYR A 548 -10.14 11.58 19.06
CA TYR A 548 -10.45 11.91 20.47
C TYR A 548 -11.38 10.91 21.18
N SER A 549 -11.97 9.95 20.46
CA SER A 549 -12.90 9.00 21.06
C SER A 549 -12.18 7.79 21.69
N HIS A 550 -12.97 6.89 22.28
CA HIS A 550 -12.52 5.59 22.80
C HIS A 550 -12.75 4.43 21.81
N GLY A 551 -12.87 4.73 20.52
CA GLY A 551 -13.05 3.74 19.45
C GLY A 551 -14.31 3.96 18.63
N CYS A 552 -15.42 4.39 19.25
CA CYS A 552 -16.66 4.73 18.56
C CYS A 552 -16.54 5.98 17.67
N ILE A 553 -17.50 6.15 16.76
CA ILE A 553 -17.45 7.18 15.70
C ILE A 553 -18.50 8.25 16.00
N ARG A 554 -18.07 9.48 16.31
CA ARG A 554 -18.99 10.60 16.57
C ARG A 554 -19.26 11.36 15.29
N LEU A 555 -20.53 11.66 14.99
CA LEU A 555 -20.94 12.33 13.76
C LEU A 555 -21.08 13.84 13.95
N GLN A 556 -20.62 14.62 12.98
CA GLN A 556 -20.78 16.07 12.99
C GLN A 556 -22.26 16.45 12.87
N LYS A 557 -22.95 15.76 11.96
CA LYS A 557 -24.31 16.06 11.53
C LYS A 557 -25.24 14.84 11.62
N PRO A 558 -25.44 14.28 12.82
CA PRO A 558 -26.23 13.06 12.99
C PRO A 558 -27.70 13.25 12.64
N GLN A 559 -28.24 14.48 12.77
CA GLN A 559 -29.61 14.80 12.33
C GLN A 559 -29.79 14.57 10.82
N GLU A 560 -28.86 15.03 9.97
CA GLU A 560 -28.94 14.83 8.51
C GLU A 560 -28.93 13.33 8.14
N LEU A 561 -28.14 12.51 8.85
CA LEU A 561 -28.18 11.05 8.66
C LEU A 561 -29.51 10.46 9.14
N LEU A 562 -30.01 10.88 10.31
CA LEU A 562 -31.28 10.41 10.84
C LEU A 562 -32.45 10.71 9.89
N GLU A 563 -32.55 11.94 9.38
CA GLU A 563 -33.57 12.36 8.42
C GLU A 563 -33.49 11.54 7.13
N TYR A 564 -32.29 11.36 6.59
CA TYR A 564 -32.09 10.55 5.38
C TYR A 564 -32.49 9.08 5.60
N LEU A 565 -32.12 8.48 6.73
CA LEU A 565 -32.54 7.12 7.08
C LEU A 565 -34.06 7.03 7.30
N THR A 566 -34.65 8.06 7.91
CA THR A 566 -36.09 8.14 8.16
C THR A 566 -36.88 8.11 6.84
N GLN A 567 -36.45 8.90 5.87
CA GLN A 567 -37.16 9.05 4.60
C GLN A 567 -37.00 7.84 3.67
N ASN A 568 -35.90 7.10 3.77
CA ASN A 568 -35.52 6.11 2.76
C ASN A 568 -35.41 4.66 3.27
N TYR A 569 -35.35 4.45 4.59
CA TYR A 569 -35.01 3.13 5.19
C TYR A 569 -35.92 2.73 6.35
N THR A 570 -36.99 3.46 6.58
CA THR A 570 -37.98 3.08 7.59
C THR A 570 -39.37 3.48 7.11
N THR A 571 -40.34 2.69 7.56
CA THR A 571 -41.77 2.97 7.42
C THR A 571 -42.27 4.04 8.40
N GLN A 572 -41.44 4.45 9.35
CA GLN A 572 -41.78 5.45 10.36
C GLN A 572 -41.76 6.86 9.78
N SER A 573 -42.75 7.65 10.15
CA SER A 573 -42.84 9.06 9.76
C SER A 573 -41.82 9.93 10.51
N VAL A 574 -41.46 11.06 9.90
CA VAL A 574 -40.62 12.09 10.54
C VAL A 574 -41.25 12.56 11.86
N ASP A 575 -42.58 12.73 11.88
CA ASP A 575 -43.33 13.14 13.07
C ASP A 575 -43.22 12.14 14.23
N GLU A 576 -43.21 10.83 13.95
CA GLU A 576 -43.04 9.80 14.98
C GLU A 576 -41.65 9.86 15.62
N ILE A 577 -40.61 10.10 14.82
CA ILE A 577 -39.23 10.20 15.30
C ILE A 577 -39.00 11.49 16.11
N GLU A 578 -39.59 12.62 15.68
CA GLU A 578 -39.50 13.86 16.47
C GLU A 578 -40.30 13.74 17.78
N LYS A 579 -41.47 13.09 17.79
CA LYS A 579 -42.18 12.76 19.04
C LYS A 579 -41.33 11.86 19.95
N ALA A 580 -40.62 10.88 19.40
CA ALA A 580 -39.70 10.04 20.16
C ALA A 580 -38.57 10.85 20.79
N ARG A 581 -38.01 11.81 20.04
CA ARG A 581 -36.99 12.73 20.53
C ARG A 581 -37.52 13.61 21.67
N GLU A 582 -38.68 14.22 21.50
CA GLU A 582 -39.33 15.08 22.50
C GLU A 582 -39.68 14.33 23.79
N SER A 583 -40.05 13.05 23.68
CA SER A 583 -40.41 12.21 24.83
C SER A 583 -39.26 12.04 25.83
N ARG A 584 -38.01 12.26 25.40
CA ARG A 584 -36.76 11.99 26.15
C ARG A 584 -36.64 10.55 26.66
N LYS A 585 -37.49 9.65 26.18
CA LYS A 585 -37.42 8.21 26.46
C LYS A 585 -36.64 7.53 25.36
N ASN A 586 -35.84 6.55 25.74
CA ASN A 586 -35.13 5.73 24.79
C ASN A 586 -36.10 4.96 23.89
N GLN A 587 -35.91 5.07 22.57
CA GLN A 587 -36.71 4.35 21.57
C GLN A 587 -35.80 3.85 20.46
N SER A 588 -36.10 2.67 19.92
CA SER A 588 -35.30 2.03 18.87
C SER A 588 -36.15 1.83 17.62
N PHE A 589 -35.60 2.19 16.47
CA PHE A 589 -36.27 2.15 15.17
C PHE A 589 -35.47 1.27 14.21
N LYS A 590 -36.08 0.18 13.74
CA LYS A 590 -35.46 -0.75 12.81
C LYS A 590 -35.45 -0.16 11.39
N LEU A 591 -34.40 -0.49 10.64
CA LEU A 591 -34.35 -0.22 9.22
C LEU A 591 -35.02 -1.35 8.44
N ASP A 592 -35.77 -1.00 7.40
CA ASP A 592 -36.45 -1.94 6.51
C ASP A 592 -35.45 -2.75 5.67
N ARG A 593 -34.30 -2.15 5.36
CA ARG A 593 -33.15 -2.80 4.72
C ARG A 593 -31.86 -2.47 5.45
N TYR A 594 -30.97 -3.45 5.55
CA TYR A 594 -29.69 -3.26 6.23
C TYR A 594 -28.68 -2.57 5.32
N ILE A 595 -27.98 -1.58 5.87
CA ILE A 595 -27.05 -0.74 5.11
C ILE A 595 -25.62 -1.21 5.40
N PRO A 596 -24.81 -1.60 4.40
CA PRO A 596 -23.40 -1.90 4.61
C PRO A 596 -22.66 -0.70 5.21
N VAL A 597 -21.84 -0.95 6.23
CA VAL A 597 -20.97 0.03 6.88
C VAL A 597 -19.54 -0.47 6.80
N HIS A 598 -18.68 0.30 6.13
CA HIS A 598 -17.28 -0.01 5.93
C HIS A 598 -16.41 0.98 6.70
N ILE A 599 -15.61 0.48 7.64
CA ILE A 599 -14.62 1.29 8.33
C ILE A 599 -13.26 0.99 7.69
N ARG A 600 -12.60 2.00 7.14
CA ARG A 600 -11.37 1.86 6.35
C ARG A 600 -10.29 2.82 6.80
N TYR A 601 -9.06 2.48 6.41
CA TYR A 601 -7.86 3.24 6.75
C TYR A 601 -7.08 3.55 5.47
N TRP A 602 -7.47 4.64 4.79
CA TRP A 602 -6.80 5.09 3.58
C TRP A 602 -6.09 6.42 3.81
N THR A 603 -4.80 6.44 3.51
CA THR A 603 -3.93 7.62 3.67
C THR A 603 -3.61 8.30 2.34
N ALA A 604 -4.06 7.74 1.22
CA ALA A 604 -4.02 8.36 -0.10
C ALA A 604 -5.21 7.90 -0.96
N TRP A 605 -5.78 8.83 -1.73
CA TRP A 605 -6.84 8.59 -2.72
C TRP A 605 -6.83 9.73 -3.75
N VAL A 606 -7.53 9.55 -4.87
CA VAL A 606 -7.68 10.59 -5.90
C VAL A 606 -9.04 11.27 -5.70
N ASN A 607 -9.08 12.60 -5.71
CA ASN A 607 -10.34 13.34 -5.66
C ASN A 607 -10.93 13.51 -7.08
N GLY A 608 -12.17 14.02 -7.18
CA GLY A 608 -12.86 14.19 -8.46
C GLY A 608 -12.18 15.15 -9.46
N ASP A 609 -11.26 16.00 -9.00
CA ASP A 609 -10.43 16.89 -9.82
C ASP A 609 -9.15 16.20 -10.37
N GLY A 610 -8.93 14.92 -10.05
CA GLY A 610 -7.74 14.16 -10.42
C GLY A 610 -6.53 14.37 -9.49
N GLY A 611 -6.61 15.28 -8.52
CA GLY A 611 -5.58 15.54 -7.53
C GLY A 611 -5.49 14.42 -6.47
N VAL A 612 -4.28 14.11 -6.00
CA VAL A 612 -4.07 13.04 -5.01
C VAL A 612 -4.15 13.61 -3.59
N SER A 613 -5.15 13.22 -2.82
CA SER A 613 -5.22 13.56 -1.40
C SER A 613 -4.29 12.68 -0.58
N PHE A 614 -3.73 13.23 0.50
CA PHE A 614 -2.93 12.49 1.46
C PHE A 614 -3.34 12.82 2.90
N ARG A 615 -3.26 11.83 3.79
CA ARG A 615 -3.50 12.00 5.23
C ARG A 615 -2.35 11.47 6.05
N ASN A 616 -2.27 11.97 7.29
CA ASN A 616 -1.28 11.50 8.25
C ASN A 616 -1.64 10.08 8.71
N ASP A 617 -0.62 9.27 8.96
CA ASP A 617 -0.77 7.95 9.58
C ASP A 617 -1.00 8.08 11.09
N ILE A 618 -2.25 8.28 11.50
CA ILE A 618 -2.61 8.59 12.90
C ILE A 618 -2.45 7.41 13.87
N TYR A 619 -2.48 6.18 13.37
CA TYR A 619 -2.33 4.95 14.16
C TYR A 619 -1.00 4.22 13.94
N GLY A 620 -0.18 4.63 12.97
CA GLY A 620 1.13 4.02 12.71
C GLY A 620 1.09 2.80 11.78
N TYR A 621 -0.03 2.55 11.11
CA TYR A 621 -0.21 1.38 10.23
C TYR A 621 0.58 1.51 8.94
N ASP A 622 0.69 2.71 8.35
CA ASP A 622 1.49 2.92 7.13
C ASP A 622 2.94 2.53 7.39
N LYS A 623 3.49 2.92 8.55
CA LYS A 623 4.87 2.59 8.90
C LYS A 623 5.11 1.07 8.89
N ILE A 624 4.24 0.31 9.56
CA ILE A 624 4.39 -1.15 9.67
C ILE A 624 4.21 -1.79 8.28
N GLN A 625 3.14 -1.44 7.56
CA GLN A 625 2.83 -2.05 6.27
C GLN A 625 3.88 -1.73 5.20
N LYS A 626 4.44 -0.51 5.18
CA LYS A 626 5.53 -0.16 4.26
C LYS A 626 6.80 -0.98 4.50
N GLU A 627 7.11 -1.34 5.74
CA GLU A 627 8.25 -2.24 6.00
C GLU A 627 7.97 -3.67 5.52
N LEU A 628 6.72 -4.12 5.59
CA LEU A 628 6.32 -5.43 5.08
C LEU A 628 6.30 -5.50 3.55
N MET A 629 6.10 -4.38 2.86
CA MET A 629 6.19 -4.29 1.39
C MET A 629 7.63 -4.28 0.85
N LYS A 630 8.64 -3.93 1.68
CA LYS A 630 10.05 -3.89 1.25
C LYS A 630 10.70 -5.27 1.19
N ARG A 631 10.15 -6.23 1.93
CA ARG A 631 10.62 -7.62 1.97
C ARG A 631 10.22 -8.30 0.66
#